data_AF-A0A5C6LTK9-F1
#
_entry.id   AF-A0A5C6LTK9-F1
#
_cell.length_a   1.000
_cell.length_b   1.000
_cell.length_c   1.000
_cell.angle_alpha   90.00
_cell.angle_beta   90.00
_cell.angle_gamma   90.00
#
_symmetry.space_group_name_H-M   'P 1'
#
loop_
_entity.id
_entity.type
_entity.pdbx_description
1 polymer ?
#
loop_
_entity_poly.entity_id
_entity_poly.type
_entity_poly.pdbx_seq_one_letter_code
_entity_poly.pdbx_strand_id
1 'polypeptide(L)'
;MKRKILFVILLLSCVTVSAQQKQSPYAVRISRILKRMPAQSQLQLDSCMQQITALGINGLAEMACMLRPPGKGDNTALQYALNGYANYVAAATRDSLRNKAVKAWGKALRLTTDVSCKTFLIEQLQFFGDNAAVTLLKPICYKLVSAILPFVYCHRSKLLLPGLRWSWHWIKQRVVVK
;
A
#
# COMPACT_ATOMS: atom_id res chain seq x y z
N MET A 1 49.74 4.30 -35.70
CA MET A 1 49.00 3.60 -34.62
C MET A 1 48.45 4.54 -33.52
N LYS A 2 49.02 5.74 -33.31
CA LYS A 2 48.58 6.72 -32.28
C LYS A 2 47.18 7.33 -32.50
N ARG A 3 46.73 7.47 -33.76
CA ARG A 3 45.39 8.00 -34.12
C ARG A 3 44.23 7.08 -33.74
N LYS A 4 44.43 5.76 -33.76
CA LYS A 4 43.40 4.78 -33.38
C LYS A 4 43.22 4.70 -31.87
N ILE A 5 44.29 4.89 -31.12
CA ILE A 5 44.27 4.95 -29.65
C ILE A 5 43.49 6.19 -29.15
N LEU A 6 43.63 7.34 -29.82
CA LEU A 6 42.88 8.54 -29.48
C LEU A 6 41.36 8.37 -29.68
N PHE A 7 40.95 7.63 -30.72
CA PHE A 7 39.53 7.32 -30.96
C PHE A 7 38.94 6.36 -29.91
N VAL A 8 39.73 5.38 -29.44
CA VAL A 8 39.28 4.43 -28.41
C VAL A 8 39.12 5.11 -27.04
N ILE A 9 39.98 6.09 -26.71
CA ILE A 9 39.86 6.86 -25.46
C ILE A 9 38.66 7.82 -25.51
N LEU A 10 38.37 8.42 -26.67
CA LEU A 10 37.21 9.31 -26.85
C LEU A 10 35.86 8.58 -26.80
N LEU A 11 35.81 7.31 -27.23
CA LEU A 11 34.62 6.45 -27.13
C LEU A 11 34.36 5.96 -25.70
N LEU A 12 35.38 5.90 -24.84
CA LEU A 12 35.26 5.42 -23.46
C LEU A 12 34.67 6.47 -22.49
N SER A 13 34.70 7.75 -22.84
CA SER A 13 34.15 8.85 -22.03
C SER A 13 32.63 9.08 -22.20
N CYS A 14 31.94 8.35 -23.09
CA CYS A 14 30.53 8.60 -23.41
C CYS A 14 29.52 7.75 -22.60
N VAL A 15 29.98 6.91 -21.66
CA VAL A 15 29.11 5.91 -21.00
C VAL A 15 28.52 6.36 -19.66
N THR A 16 28.89 7.53 -19.12
CA THR A 16 28.26 8.03 -17.87
C THR A 16 26.98 8.81 -18.16
N VAL A 17 26.01 8.20 -18.84
CA VAL A 17 24.61 8.60 -18.69
C VAL A 17 24.15 8.03 -17.36
N SER A 18 24.46 8.76 -16.29
CA SER A 18 23.82 8.56 -15.00
C SER A 18 22.33 8.83 -15.23
N ALA A 19 21.54 7.76 -15.38
CA ALA A 19 20.09 7.88 -15.35
C ALA A 19 19.74 8.63 -14.06
N GLN A 20 19.32 9.89 -14.17
CA GLN A 20 18.80 10.66 -13.06
C GLN A 20 17.52 9.97 -12.63
N GLN A 21 17.68 8.97 -11.76
CA GLN A 21 16.60 8.28 -11.10
C GLN A 21 15.84 9.38 -10.37
N LYS A 22 14.66 9.71 -10.91
CA LYS A 22 13.84 10.84 -10.50
C LYS A 22 13.55 10.67 -9.01
N GLN A 23 14.38 11.28 -8.16
CA GLN A 23 14.28 11.12 -6.72
C GLN A 23 12.89 11.58 -6.33
N SER A 24 12.13 10.71 -5.67
CA SER A 24 10.81 11.13 -5.24
C SER A 24 10.94 12.36 -4.34
N PRO A 25 10.14 13.41 -4.56
CA PRO A 25 10.11 14.58 -3.67
C PRO A 25 9.68 14.23 -2.24
N TYR A 26 9.08 13.06 -2.01
CA TYR A 26 8.58 12.63 -0.71
C TYR A 26 9.51 11.66 0.03
N ALA A 27 10.36 10.92 -0.68
CA ALA A 27 11.17 9.85 -0.08
C ALA A 27 12.01 10.30 1.12
N VAL A 28 12.67 11.46 1.02
CA VAL A 28 13.48 12.03 2.12
C VAL A 28 12.62 12.37 3.34
N ARG A 29 11.42 12.93 3.11
CA ARG A 29 10.48 13.30 4.18
C ARG A 29 9.90 12.06 4.85
N ILE A 30 9.50 11.05 4.06
CA ILE A 30 8.99 9.77 4.56
C ILE A 30 10.07 9.09 5.40
N SER A 31 11.29 8.95 4.87
CA SER A 31 12.41 8.34 5.62
C SER A 31 12.67 9.03 6.96
N ARG A 32 12.62 10.37 7.00
CA ARG A 32 12.78 11.14 8.25
C ARG A 32 11.68 10.83 9.27
N ILE A 33 10.42 10.72 8.82
CA ILE A 33 9.29 10.36 9.68
C ILE A 33 9.48 8.94 10.22
N LEU A 34 9.82 7.98 9.36
CA LEU A 34 9.99 6.57 9.73
C LEU A 34 11.11 6.36 10.77
N LYS A 35 12.20 7.13 10.70
CA LYS A 35 13.28 7.09 11.70
C LYS A 35 12.84 7.50 13.11
N ARG A 36 11.71 8.20 13.25
CA ARG A 36 11.13 8.62 14.54
C ARG A 36 10.05 7.66 15.03
N MET A 37 9.85 6.53 14.34
CA MET A 37 8.86 5.53 14.69
C MET A 37 9.52 4.21 15.10
N PRO A 38 9.03 3.55 16.16
CA PRO A 38 7.87 3.90 16.99
C PRO A 38 8.11 5.15 17.86
N ALA A 39 7.06 5.94 18.06
CA ALA A 39 7.15 7.15 18.88
C ALA A 39 7.27 6.78 20.37
N GLN A 40 8.16 7.45 21.08
CA GLN A 40 8.39 7.24 22.52
C GLN A 40 7.47 8.09 23.41
N SER A 41 6.78 9.08 22.83
CA SER A 41 5.84 9.94 23.54
C SER A 41 4.67 10.34 22.65
N GLN A 42 3.55 10.72 23.29
CA GLN A 42 2.36 11.21 22.59
C GLN A 42 2.65 12.45 21.73
N LEU A 43 3.45 13.40 22.25
CA LEU A 43 3.86 14.60 21.51
C LEU A 43 4.65 14.26 20.24
N GLN A 44 5.54 13.26 20.31
CA GLN A 44 6.29 12.80 19.16
C GLN A 44 5.37 12.13 18.13
N LEU A 45 4.41 11.33 18.60
CA LEU A 45 3.41 10.69 17.73
C LEU A 45 2.58 11.74 17.00
N ASP A 46 2.05 12.74 17.71
CA ASP A 46 1.24 13.81 17.13
C ASP A 46 2.02 14.62 16.09
N SER A 47 3.29 14.96 16.38
CA SER A 47 4.18 15.62 15.43
C SER A 47 4.41 14.78 14.17
N CYS A 48 4.57 13.46 14.31
CA CYS A 48 4.70 12.57 13.17
C CYS A 48 3.41 12.50 12.33
N MET A 49 2.24 12.43 12.97
CA MET A 49 0.95 12.42 12.27
C MET A 49 0.68 13.73 11.50
N GLN A 50 1.09 14.87 12.06
CA GLN A 50 1.06 16.16 11.35
C GLN A 50 1.98 16.17 10.13
N GLN A 51 3.20 15.65 10.27
CA GLN A 51 4.15 15.55 9.15
C GLN A 51 3.64 14.62 8.05
N ILE A 52 3.03 13.49 8.42
CA ILE A 52 2.37 12.56 7.49
C ILE A 52 1.21 13.26 6.77
N THR A 53 0.38 14.00 7.50
CA THR A 53 -0.70 14.81 6.91
C THR A 53 -0.17 15.83 5.90
N ALA A 54 0.96 16.47 6.21
CA ALA A 54 1.61 17.44 5.35
C ALA A 54 2.27 16.84 4.08
N LEU A 55 2.34 15.51 3.95
CA LEU A 55 2.75 14.86 2.69
C LEU A 55 1.67 15.01 1.60
N GLY A 56 0.41 15.16 2.00
CA GLY A 56 -0.72 15.21 1.10
C GLY A 56 -0.99 13.88 0.38
N ILE A 57 -1.93 13.89 -0.57
CA ILE A 57 -2.43 12.67 -1.21
C ILE A 57 -1.32 11.89 -1.94
N ASN A 58 -0.45 12.60 -2.66
CA ASN A 58 0.62 11.96 -3.44
C ASN A 58 1.71 11.35 -2.56
N GLY A 59 2.15 12.05 -1.51
CA GLY A 59 3.17 11.54 -0.61
C GLY A 59 2.65 10.41 0.29
N LEU A 60 1.37 10.44 0.69
CA LEU A 60 0.71 9.31 1.36
C LEU A 60 0.62 8.08 0.45
N ALA A 61 0.22 8.27 -0.81
CA ALA A 61 0.16 7.16 -1.76
C ALA A 61 1.53 6.53 -1.99
N GLU A 62 2.58 7.36 -2.07
CA GLU A 62 3.95 6.86 -2.18
C GLU A 62 4.41 6.12 -0.92
N MET A 63 4.14 6.68 0.26
CA MET A 63 4.45 6.03 1.53
C MET A 63 3.80 4.64 1.60
N ALA A 64 2.55 4.50 1.18
CA ALA A 64 1.88 3.21 1.06
C ALA A 64 2.52 2.29 0.01
N CYS A 65 3.02 2.83 -1.11
CA CYS A 65 3.72 2.04 -2.14
C CYS A 65 5.13 1.59 -1.73
N MET A 66 5.70 2.14 -0.65
CA MET A 66 6.99 1.69 -0.11
C MET A 66 6.90 0.33 0.61
N LEU A 67 5.69 -0.21 0.81
CA LEU A 67 5.50 -1.53 1.40
C LEU A 67 6.14 -2.62 0.54
N ARG A 68 7.02 -3.41 1.17
CA ARG A 68 7.68 -4.54 0.54
C ARG A 68 6.89 -5.83 0.81
N PRO A 69 6.89 -6.82 -0.10
CA PRO A 69 6.29 -8.11 0.18
C PRO A 69 6.88 -8.76 1.43
N PRO A 70 6.13 -9.65 2.12
CA PRO A 70 6.62 -10.35 3.30
C PRO A 70 7.91 -11.12 2.98
N GLY A 71 8.89 -11.06 3.89
CA GLY A 71 10.19 -11.70 3.71
C GLY A 71 11.16 -10.97 2.77
N LYS A 72 10.73 -9.90 2.07
CA LYS A 72 11.60 -9.12 1.18
C LYS A 72 12.15 -7.84 1.80
N GLY A 73 11.82 -7.51 3.04
CA GLY A 73 12.34 -6.35 3.75
C GLY A 73 11.60 -6.05 5.06
N ASP A 74 12.13 -5.11 5.82
CA ASP A 74 11.50 -4.64 7.05
C ASP A 74 10.45 -3.56 6.74
N ASN A 75 9.21 -3.86 7.07
CA ASN A 75 8.09 -2.92 6.98
C ASN A 75 7.64 -2.42 8.36
N THR A 76 8.33 -2.75 9.45
CA THR A 76 7.85 -2.53 10.84
C THR A 76 7.55 -1.05 11.09
N ALA A 77 8.52 -0.17 10.84
CA ALA A 77 8.33 1.28 11.00
C ALA A 77 7.26 1.83 10.05
N LEU A 78 7.17 1.29 8.82
CA LEU A 78 6.22 1.74 7.81
C LEU A 78 4.79 1.35 8.15
N GLN A 79 4.57 0.09 8.55
CA GLN A 79 3.27 -0.40 9.00
C GLN A 79 2.84 0.31 10.28
N TYR A 80 3.76 0.55 11.22
CA TYR A 80 3.45 1.35 12.41
C TYR A 80 2.97 2.76 12.03
N ALA A 81 3.67 3.41 11.09
CA ALA A 81 3.30 4.74 10.62
C ALA A 81 1.94 4.78 9.93
N LEU A 82 1.67 3.81 9.05
CA LEU A 82 0.41 3.71 8.32
C LEU A 82 -0.76 3.37 9.26
N ASN A 83 -0.56 2.43 10.20
CA ASN A 83 -1.54 2.08 11.23
C ASN A 83 -1.83 3.28 12.16
N GLY A 84 -0.79 3.97 12.62
CA GLY A 84 -0.93 5.17 13.45
C GLY A 84 -1.71 6.25 12.72
N TYR A 85 -1.44 6.46 11.43
CA TYR A 85 -2.16 7.42 10.61
C TYR A 85 -3.61 7.02 10.35
N ALA A 86 -3.88 5.73 10.08
CA ALA A 86 -5.23 5.20 9.90
C ALA A 86 -6.11 5.47 11.14
N ASN A 87 -5.58 5.18 12.34
CA ASN A 87 -6.26 5.50 13.60
C ASN A 87 -6.40 7.01 13.81
N TYR A 88 -5.38 7.79 13.46
CA TYR A 88 -5.41 9.25 13.55
C TYR A 88 -6.52 9.87 12.70
N VAL A 89 -6.75 9.39 11.47
CA VAL A 89 -7.80 9.93 10.58
C VAL A 89 -9.19 9.32 10.83
N ALA A 90 -9.28 8.21 11.56
CA ALA A 90 -10.55 7.58 11.93
C ALA A 90 -11.36 8.41 12.94
N ALA A 91 -10.74 9.36 13.64
CA ALA A 91 -11.43 10.26 14.56
C ALA A 91 -12.54 11.06 13.84
N ALA A 92 -13.72 11.14 14.46
CA ALA A 92 -14.92 11.75 13.88
C ALA A 92 -14.75 13.22 13.47
N THR A 93 -13.80 13.94 14.07
CA THR A 93 -13.54 15.37 13.78
C THR A 93 -12.67 15.60 12.53
N ARG A 94 -12.26 14.53 11.82
CA ARG A 94 -11.20 14.59 10.79
C ARG A 94 -11.65 14.13 9.40
N ASP A 95 -12.91 14.36 9.05
CA ASP A 95 -13.51 13.98 7.77
C ASP A 95 -12.71 14.43 6.54
N SER A 96 -12.20 15.66 6.56
CA SER A 96 -11.39 16.19 5.46
C SER A 96 -10.07 15.44 5.26
N LEU A 97 -9.45 14.97 6.35
CA LEU A 97 -8.23 14.17 6.32
C LEU A 97 -8.54 12.74 5.87
N ARG A 98 -9.63 12.17 6.37
CA ARG A 98 -10.12 10.85 5.98
C ARG A 98 -10.38 10.76 4.47
N ASN A 99 -11.04 11.76 3.90
CA ASN A 99 -11.28 11.84 2.45
C ASN A 99 -9.98 11.91 1.63
N LYS A 100 -8.95 12.61 2.13
CA LYS A 100 -7.62 12.64 1.49
C LYS A 100 -6.90 11.30 1.61
N ALA A 101 -7.00 10.64 2.78
CA ALA A 101 -6.43 9.32 3.01
C ALA A 101 -7.06 8.26 2.11
N VAL A 102 -8.40 8.22 1.98
CA VAL A 102 -9.11 7.29 1.07
C VAL A 102 -8.63 7.46 -0.38
N LYS A 103 -8.47 8.70 -0.86
CA LYS A 103 -7.93 8.97 -2.20
C LYS A 103 -6.48 8.50 -2.35
N ALA A 104 -5.65 8.71 -1.33
CA ALA A 104 -4.25 8.26 -1.33
C ALA A 104 -4.13 6.74 -1.38
N TRP A 105 -4.89 6.02 -0.53
CA TRP A 105 -4.95 4.56 -0.52
C TRP A 105 -5.50 4.00 -1.83
N GLY A 106 -6.54 4.63 -2.39
CA GLY A 106 -7.05 4.29 -3.72
C GLY A 106 -6.00 4.42 -4.83
N LYS A 107 -5.11 5.41 -4.74
CA LYS A 107 -3.97 5.55 -5.66
C LYS A 107 -2.91 4.47 -5.41
N ALA A 108 -2.55 4.21 -4.16
CA ALA A 108 -1.57 3.19 -3.80
C ALA A 108 -2.01 1.78 -4.21
N LEU A 109 -3.29 1.44 -4.04
CA LEU A 109 -3.86 0.15 -4.43
C LEU A 109 -3.77 -0.13 -5.93
N ARG A 110 -3.83 0.92 -6.77
CA ARG A 110 -3.67 0.79 -8.23
C ARG A 110 -2.22 0.55 -8.64
N LEU A 111 -1.27 1.10 -7.87
CA LEU A 111 0.16 1.01 -8.16
C LEU A 111 0.79 -0.25 -7.57
N THR A 112 0.28 -0.72 -6.43
CA THR A 112 0.78 -1.91 -5.75
C THR A 112 0.42 -3.14 -6.57
N THR A 113 1.38 -4.05 -6.77
CA THR A 113 1.17 -5.30 -7.52
C THR A 113 0.96 -6.48 -6.59
N ASP A 114 1.76 -6.55 -5.52
CA ASP A 114 1.77 -7.61 -4.52
C ASP A 114 0.45 -7.77 -3.76
N VAL A 115 0.03 -9.01 -3.55
CA VAL A 115 -1.25 -9.34 -2.90
C VAL A 115 -1.19 -9.03 -1.42
N SER A 116 -0.10 -9.35 -0.71
CA SER A 116 0.03 -9.09 0.72
C SER A 116 0.03 -7.59 1.02
N CYS A 117 0.76 -6.80 0.24
CA CYS A 117 0.74 -5.34 0.37
C CYS A 117 -0.66 -4.76 0.08
N LYS A 118 -1.38 -5.28 -0.93
CA LYS A 118 -2.78 -4.89 -1.20
C LYS A 118 -3.69 -5.22 -0.03
N THR A 119 -3.60 -6.44 0.51
CA THR A 119 -4.43 -6.87 1.64
C THR A 119 -4.23 -5.94 2.84
N PHE A 120 -2.99 -5.62 3.19
CA PHE A 120 -2.70 -4.67 4.25
C PHE A 120 -3.36 -3.30 4.00
N LEU A 121 -3.25 -2.74 2.79
CA LEU A 121 -3.88 -1.46 2.45
C LEU A 121 -5.42 -1.52 2.51
N ILE A 122 -6.03 -2.65 2.14
CA ILE A 122 -7.47 -2.87 2.25
C ILE A 122 -7.91 -2.95 3.72
N GLU A 123 -7.14 -3.64 4.56
CA GLU A 123 -7.38 -3.69 6.01
C GLU A 123 -7.36 -2.29 6.63
N GLN A 124 -6.39 -1.46 6.25
CA GLN A 124 -6.35 -0.07 6.71
C GLN A 124 -7.62 0.72 6.34
N LEU A 125 -8.13 0.52 5.11
CA LEU A 125 -9.38 1.16 4.67
C LEU A 125 -10.61 0.69 5.46
N GLN A 126 -10.56 -0.41 6.21
CA GLN A 126 -11.69 -0.80 7.07
C GLN A 126 -11.83 0.11 8.30
N PHE A 127 -10.75 0.75 8.74
CA PHE A 127 -10.77 1.61 9.93
C PHE A 127 -11.31 3.02 9.65
N PHE A 128 -11.06 3.55 8.44
CA PHE A 128 -11.41 4.93 8.10
C PHE A 128 -12.07 5.08 6.71
N GLY A 129 -12.43 3.96 6.06
CA GLY A 129 -13.14 3.99 4.79
C GLY A 129 -14.59 4.41 4.95
N ASP A 130 -15.09 5.16 3.98
CA ASP A 130 -16.49 5.53 3.84
C ASP A 130 -17.11 4.90 2.57
N ASN A 131 -18.30 5.35 2.17
CA ASN A 131 -18.94 4.88 0.94
C ASN A 131 -18.08 5.12 -0.33
N ALA A 132 -17.21 6.12 -0.33
CA ALA A 132 -16.28 6.35 -1.44
C ALA A 132 -15.19 5.26 -1.49
N ALA A 133 -14.74 4.76 -0.34
CA ALA A 133 -13.82 3.62 -0.28
C ALA A 133 -14.44 2.33 -0.87
N VAL A 134 -15.73 2.07 -0.62
CA VAL A 134 -16.44 0.90 -1.18
C VAL A 134 -16.42 0.91 -2.71
N THR A 135 -16.65 2.08 -3.31
CA THR A 135 -16.62 2.26 -4.77
C THR A 135 -15.23 1.98 -5.34
N LEU A 136 -14.17 2.35 -4.61
CA LEU A 136 -12.78 2.07 -4.98
C LEU A 136 -12.42 0.57 -4.83
N LEU A 137 -12.97 -0.10 -3.82
CA LEU A 137 -12.65 -1.49 -3.49
C LEU A 137 -13.40 -2.51 -4.35
N LYS A 138 -14.64 -2.20 -4.78
CA LYS A 138 -15.46 -3.09 -5.62
C LYS A 138 -14.69 -3.70 -6.81
N PRO A 139 -13.94 -2.93 -7.63
CA PRO A 139 -13.16 -3.49 -8.72
C PRO A 139 -11.95 -4.34 -8.28
N ILE A 140 -11.41 -4.08 -7.10
CA ILE A 140 -10.20 -4.76 -6.60
C ILE A 140 -10.59 -6.09 -5.96
N CYS A 141 -11.67 -6.10 -5.16
CA CYS A 141 -12.18 -7.28 -4.49
C CYS A 141 -12.64 -8.36 -5.49
N TYR A 142 -13.29 -8.00 -6.61
CA TYR A 142 -13.66 -9.03 -7.60
C TYR A 142 -12.44 -9.73 -8.19
N LYS A 143 -11.36 -8.99 -8.48
CA LYS A 143 -10.12 -9.55 -9.06
C LYS A 143 -9.41 -10.47 -8.08
N LEU A 144 -9.37 -10.10 -6.80
CA LEU A 144 -8.76 -10.92 -5.76
C LEU A 144 -9.55 -12.21 -5.54
N VAL A 145 -10.89 -12.11 -5.44
CA VAL A 145 -11.75 -13.30 -5.29
C VAL A 145 -11.66 -14.21 -6.51
N SER A 146 -11.64 -13.68 -7.73
CA SER A 146 -11.47 -14.48 -8.96
C SER A 146 -10.10 -15.13 -9.08
N ALA A 147 -9.05 -14.55 -8.49
CA ALA A 147 -7.71 -15.13 -8.47
C ALA A 147 -7.55 -16.24 -7.42
N ILE A 148 -8.33 -16.18 -6.33
CA ILE A 148 -8.31 -17.17 -5.23
C ILE A 148 -9.30 -18.32 -5.49
N LEU A 149 -10.39 -18.07 -6.21
CA LEU A 149 -11.41 -19.07 -6.60
C LEU A 149 -10.80 -20.36 -7.21
N PRO A 150 -9.82 -20.31 -8.14
CA PRO A 150 -9.19 -21.51 -8.66
C PRO A 150 -8.45 -22.33 -7.58
N PHE A 151 -7.89 -21.68 -6.57
CA PHE A 151 -7.13 -22.34 -5.50
C PHE A 151 -8.05 -23.03 -4.48
N VAL A 152 -9.20 -22.40 -4.16
CA VAL A 152 -10.23 -22.98 -3.27
C VAL A 152 -10.97 -24.13 -3.96
N TYR A 153 -11.20 -24.05 -5.27
CA TYR A 153 -11.82 -25.13 -6.04
C TYR A 153 -10.86 -26.31 -6.32
N CYS A 154 -9.55 -26.08 -6.42
CA CYS A 154 -8.58 -27.16 -6.65
C CYS A 154 -8.32 -28.01 -5.38
N HIS A 155 -8.34 -27.42 -4.18
CA HIS A 155 -8.15 -28.20 -2.94
C HIS A 155 -9.41 -28.97 -2.49
N ARG A 156 -10.60 -28.59 -2.97
CA ARG A 156 -11.89 -29.22 -2.65
C ARG A 156 -12.33 -30.30 -3.65
N SER A 157 -11.40 -30.99 -4.30
CA SER A 157 -11.70 -32.16 -5.15
C SER A 157 -11.28 -33.49 -4.52
N LYS A 158 -10.60 -33.50 -3.35
CA LYS A 158 -10.11 -34.73 -2.71
C LYS A 158 -10.81 -35.17 -1.42
N LEU A 159 -11.80 -34.43 -0.92
CA LEU A 159 -12.56 -34.81 0.28
C LEU A 159 -14.06 -34.57 0.06
N LEU A 160 -14.69 -35.42 -0.75
CA LEU A 160 -16.12 -35.64 -0.71
C LEU A 160 -16.42 -36.75 0.31
N LEU A 161 -16.39 -36.39 1.60
CA LEU A 161 -17.18 -37.07 2.60
C LEU A 161 -18.55 -36.37 2.66
N PRO A 162 -19.67 -37.11 2.52
CA PRO A 162 -21.01 -36.52 2.49
C PRO A 162 -21.42 -36.16 3.91
N GLY A 163 -21.43 -34.87 4.27
CA GLY A 163 -21.84 -34.53 5.64
C GLY A 163 -21.92 -33.06 6.08
N LEU A 164 -21.43 -32.07 5.32
CA LEU A 164 -21.54 -30.66 5.75
C LEU A 164 -22.16 -29.77 4.65
N ARG A 165 -23.47 -29.93 4.52
CA ARG A 165 -24.41 -28.85 4.19
C ARG A 165 -24.34 -27.83 5.34
N TRP A 166 -24.54 -26.54 5.10
CA TRP A 166 -24.58 -25.44 6.10
C TRP A 166 -23.24 -24.76 6.47
N SER A 167 -22.66 -23.99 5.54
CA SER A 167 -21.91 -22.76 5.89
C SER A 167 -21.76 -21.78 4.70
N TRP A 168 -22.81 -21.64 3.88
CA TRP A 168 -22.84 -20.67 2.77
C TRP A 168 -23.94 -19.62 2.91
N HIS A 169 -24.75 -19.70 3.97
CA HIS A 169 -25.90 -18.80 4.15
C HIS A 169 -25.51 -17.43 4.72
N TRP A 170 -24.43 -17.36 5.50
CA TRP A 170 -24.00 -16.13 6.19
C TRP A 170 -23.33 -15.08 5.28
N ILE A 171 -22.73 -15.49 4.16
CA ILE A 171 -22.03 -14.57 3.24
C ILE A 171 -22.98 -13.98 2.18
N LYS A 172 -24.04 -14.70 1.79
CA LYS A 172 -25.02 -14.18 0.81
C LYS A 172 -25.95 -13.10 1.36
N GLN A 173 -26.20 -13.06 2.66
CA GLN A 173 -27.23 -12.17 3.24
C GLN A 173 -26.78 -10.73 3.50
N ARG A 174 -25.51 -10.37 3.28
CA ARG A 174 -25.03 -8.98 3.52
C ARG A 174 -24.59 -8.21 2.26
N VAL A 175 -24.72 -8.78 1.07
CA VAL A 175 -24.41 -8.10 -0.22
C VAL A 175 -25.68 -7.77 -1.02
N VAL A 176 -26.84 -8.21 -0.56
CA VAL A 176 -28.14 -7.77 -1.08
C VAL A 176 -29.01 -7.44 0.11
N VAL A 177 -29.06 -6.16 0.49
CA VAL A 177 -30.23 -5.43 1.02
C VAL A 177 -29.78 -4.00 1.38
N LYS A 178 -30.36 -3.06 0.61
CA LYS A 178 -30.43 -1.60 0.73
C LYS A 178 -29.17 -0.79 0.43
#